data_AF-A0A800J363-F1
#
_entry.id   AF-A0A800J363-F1
#
_cell.length_a   1.000
_cell.length_b   1.000
_cell.length_c   1.000
_cell.angle_alpha   90.00
_cell.angle_beta   90.00
_cell.angle_gamma   90.00
#
_symmetry.space_group_name_H-M   'P 1'
#
loop_
_entity.id
_entity.type
_entity.pdbx_description
1 polymer ?
#
loop_
_entity_poly.entity_id
_entity_poly.type
_entity_poly.pdbx_seq_one_letter_code
_entity_poly.pdbx_strand_id
1 'polypeptide(L)' 'MADPIRTLSPARAAVLFVVYSVVFAIGGGLAAGIMALVFEAVSPQGYDANVYAITFGVTGYIAYRLARRVAEG' A
#
# COMPACT_ATOMS: atom_id res chain seq x y z
N MET A 1 15.36 12.25 -26.94
CA MET A 1 16.05 10.95 -26.85
C MET A 1 15.30 10.17 -25.78
N ALA A 2 14.39 9.27 -26.19
CA ALA A 2 13.56 8.52 -25.26
C ALA A 2 14.42 7.43 -24.57
N ASP A 3 14.31 7.32 -23.26
CA ASP A 3 15.02 6.31 -22.49
C ASP A 3 14.56 4.91 -22.94
N PRO A 4 15.46 3.96 -23.25
CA PRO A 4 15.05 2.61 -23.61
C PRO A 4 14.38 1.97 -22.40
N ILE A 5 13.16 1.46 -22.58
CA ILE A 5 12.46 0.65 -21.57
C ILE A 5 13.41 -0.48 -21.16
N ARG A 6 14.02 -0.38 -19.97
CA ARG A 6 14.88 -1.43 -19.41
C ARG A 6 13.98 -2.59 -19.02
N THR A 7 13.78 -3.52 -19.95
CA THR A 7 13.06 -4.77 -19.70
C THR A 7 13.79 -5.52 -18.59
N LEU A 8 13.12 -5.73 -17.45
CA LEU A 8 13.67 -6.48 -16.34
C LEU A 8 13.75 -7.97 -16.71
N SER A 9 14.85 -8.63 -16.35
CA SER A 9 14.90 -10.08 -16.45
C SER A 9 13.85 -10.71 -15.51
N PRO A 10 13.26 -11.86 -15.86
CA PRO A 10 12.22 -12.50 -15.03
C PRO A 10 12.65 -12.72 -13.58
N ALA A 11 13.90 -13.13 -13.36
CA ALA A 11 14.46 -13.32 -12.04
C ALA A 11 14.51 -12.02 -11.23
N ARG A 12 14.90 -10.91 -11.85
CA ARG A 12 14.95 -9.60 -11.19
C ARG A 12 13.55 -9.07 -10.89
N ALA A 13 12.59 -9.28 -11.79
CA ALA A 13 11.19 -8.91 -11.58
C ALA A 13 10.60 -9.68 -10.38
N ALA A 14 10.86 -10.98 -10.27
CA ALA A 14 10.40 -11.80 -9.15
C ALA A 14 10.98 -11.33 -7.81
N VAL A 15 12.28 -11.03 -7.76
CA VAL A 15 12.92 -10.49 -6.55
C VAL A 15 12.30 -9.15 -6.14
N LEU A 16 12.13 -8.23 -7.09
CA LEU A 16 11.54 -6.92 -6.82
C LEU A 16 10.08 -7.04 -6.36
N PHE A 17 9.30 -7.95 -6.95
CA PHE A 17 7.93 -8.23 -6.52
C PHE A 17 7.88 -8.67 -5.06
N VAL A 18 8.74 -9.61 -4.66
CA VAL A 18 8.79 -10.10 -3.27
C VAL A 18 9.20 -8.96 -2.32
N VAL A 19 10.27 -8.23 -2.65
CA VAL A 19 10.76 -7.12 -1.81
C VAL A 19 9.68 -6.05 -1.65
N TYR A 20 9.04 -5.62 -2.73
CA TYR A 20 7.99 -4.61 -2.66
C TYR A 20 6.74 -5.12 -1.95
N SER A 21 6.39 -6.39 -2.10
CA SER A 21 5.26 -7.00 -1.36
C SER A 21 5.53 -7.02 0.15
N VAL A 22 6.76 -7.34 0.57
CA VAL A 22 7.15 -7.32 1.98
C VAL A 22 7.12 -5.89 2.54
N VAL A 23 7.71 -4.93 1.82
CA VAL A 23 7.69 -3.51 2.24
C VAL A 23 6.26 -2.99 2.33
N PHE A 24 5.41 -3.34 1.36
CA PHE A 24 3.99 -2.98 1.37
C PHE A 24 3.24 -3.60 2.53
N ALA A 25 3.46 -4.89 2.82
CA ALA A 25 2.82 -5.59 3.92
C ALA A 25 3.23 -5.01 5.29
N ILE A 26 4.52 -4.72 5.48
CA ILE A 26 5.03 -4.12 6.71
C ILE A 26 4.48 -2.70 6.86
N GLY A 27 4.63 -1.85 5.84
CA GLY A 27 4.18 -0.46 5.90
C GLY A 27 2.66 -0.37 6.06
N GLY A 28 1.91 -1.14 5.29
CA GLY A 28 0.45 -1.23 5.37
C GLY A 28 -0.02 -1.80 6.70
N GLY A 29 0.61 -2.86 7.20
CA GLY A 29 0.29 -3.48 8.49
C GLY A 29 0.59 -2.57 9.68
N LEU A 30 1.72 -1.85 9.66
CA LEU A 30 2.05 -0.85 10.69
C LEU A 30 1.04 0.30 10.68
N ALA A 31 0.69 0.83 9.51
CA ALA A 31 -0.33 1.88 9.40
C ALA A 31 -1.70 1.38 9.90
N ALA A 32 -2.07 0.13 9.58
CA ALA A 32 -3.28 -0.53 10.09
C ALA A 32 -3.30 -0.57 11.61
N GLY A 33 -2.22 -1.07 12.20
CA GLY A 33 -2.09 -1.24 13.65
C GLY A 33 -2.10 0.10 14.38
N ILE A 34 -1.40 1.11 13.86
CA ILE A 34 -1.42 2.46 14.42
C ILE A 34 -2.84 3.02 14.40
N MET A 35 -3.56 2.89 13.28
CA MET A 35 -4.94 3.37 13.21
C MET A 35 -5.86 2.63 14.16
N ALA A 36 -5.71 1.31 14.30
CA ALA A 36 -6.49 0.53 15.27
C ALA A 36 -6.27 1.04 16.71
N LEU A 37 -5.03 1.29 17.11
CA LEU A 37 -4.69 1.82 18.44
C LEU A 37 -5.24 3.25 18.65
N VAL A 38 -5.12 4.11 17.65
CA VAL A 38 -5.70 5.47 17.71
C VAL A 38 -7.21 5.40 17.86
N PHE A 39 -7.88 4.52 17.11
CA PHE A 39 -9.33 4.37 17.19
C PHE A 39 -9.79 3.80 18.52
N GLU A 40 -9.11 2.80 19.06
CA GLU A 40 -9.39 2.28 20.41
C GLU A 40 -9.27 3.39 21.47
N ALA A 41 -8.26 4.26 21.35
CA ALA A 41 -8.06 5.37 22.27
C ALA A 41 -9.13 6.45 22.18
N VAL A 42 -9.69 6.72 20.99
CA VAL A 42 -10.63 7.84 20.76
C VAL A 42 -12.11 7.42 20.69
N SER A 43 -12.42 6.12 20.57
CA SER A 43 -13.78 5.64 20.38
C SER A 43 -14.17 4.56 21.40
N PRO A 44 -14.56 4.95 22.62
CA PRO A 44 -14.90 4.01 23.71
C PRO A 44 -16.13 3.13 23.41
N GLN A 45 -16.94 3.51 22.42
CA GLN A 45 -18.22 2.88 22.08
C GLN A 45 -18.09 1.82 20.98
N GLY A 46 -16.86 1.54 20.52
CA GLY A 46 -16.58 0.58 19.48
C GLY A 46 -16.51 1.20 18.08
N TYR A 47 -15.90 0.45 17.16
CA TYR A 47 -15.50 0.93 15.85
C TYR A 47 -16.35 0.27 14.74
N ASP A 48 -16.86 1.08 13.80
CA ASP A 48 -17.66 0.60 12.67
C ASP A 48 -16.76 0.00 11.58
N ALA A 49 -16.95 -1.30 11.30
CA ALA A 49 -16.22 -2.03 10.26
C ALA A 49 -16.30 -1.37 8.88
N ASN A 50 -17.37 -0.63 8.58
CA ASN A 50 -17.50 0.11 7.33
C ASN A 50 -16.46 1.23 7.21
N VAL A 51 -16.15 1.92 8.31
CA VAL A 51 -15.13 2.98 8.34
C VAL A 51 -13.74 2.40 8.06
N TYR A 52 -13.46 1.19 8.56
CA TYR A 52 -12.21 0.48 8.26
C TYR A 52 -12.09 0.14 6.78
N ALA A 53 -13.14 -0.45 6.23
CA ALA A 53 -13.18 -0.87 4.83
C ALA A 53 -13.01 0.34 3.89
N ILE A 54 -13.65 1.47 4.21
CA ILE A 54 -13.51 2.72 3.44
C ILE A 54 -12.08 3.24 3.56
N THR A 55 -11.52 3.32 4.77
CA THR A 55 -10.16 3.85 4.98
C THR A 55 -9.12 3.01 4.25
N PHE A 56 -9.20 1.68 4.36
CA PHE A 56 -8.32 0.76 3.64
C PHE A 56 -8.50 0.83 2.13
N GLY A 57 -9.75 0.82 1.66
CA GLY A 57 -10.06 0.86 0.22
C GLY A 57 -9.56 2.14 -0.43
N VAL A 58 -9.81 3.30 0.18
CA VAL A 58 -9.36 4.60 -0.33
C VAL A 58 -7.84 4.70 -0.30
N THR A 59 -7.20 4.27 0.78
CA THR A 59 -5.73 4.30 0.90
C THR A 59 -5.07 3.40 -0.15
N GLY A 60 -5.60 2.19 -0.34
CA GLY A 60 -5.14 1.27 -1.38
C GLY A 60 -5.33 1.83 -2.80
N TYR A 61 -6.46 2.47 -3.06
CA TYR A 61 -6.71 3.12 -4.35
C TYR A 61 -5.73 4.27 -4.64
N ILE A 62 -5.44 5.11 -3.64
CA ILE A 62 -4.45 6.20 -3.76
C ILE A 62 -3.06 5.61 -4.04
N ALA A 63 -2.65 4.60 -3.28
CA ALA A 63 -1.36 3.93 -3.47
C ALA A 63 -1.24 3.34 -4.89
N TYR A 64 -2.29 2.67 -5.39
CA TYR A 64 -2.34 2.17 -6.78
C TYR A 64 -2.18 3.30 -7.80
N ARG A 65 -2.91 4.41 -7.63
CA ARG A 65 -2.83 5.56 -8.55
C ARG A 65 -1.45 6.20 -8.57
N LEU A 66 -0.80 6.29 -7.40
CA LEU A 66 0.58 6.80 -7.28
C LEU A 66 1.58 5.86 -7.94
N ALA A 67 1.50 4.56 -7.65
CA ALA A 67 2.36 3.55 -8.28
C ALA A 67 2.21 3.56 -9.81
N ARG A 68 0.98 3.70 -10.31
CA ARG A 68 0.73 3.77 -11.75
C ARG A 68 1.33 5.02 -12.39
N ARG A 69 1.21 6.19 -11.75
CA ARG A 69 1.84 7.43 -12.23
C ARG A 69 3.37 7.32 -12.30
N VAL A 70 4.00 6.66 -11.32
CA VAL A 70 5.45 6.41 -11.31
C VAL A 70 5.86 5.41 -12.40
N ALA A 71 4.99 4.46 -12.75
CA ALA A 71 5.25 3.49 -13.81
C ALA A 71 5.01 4.04 -15.23
N GLU A 72 4.13 5.03 -15.37
CA GLU A 72 3.78 5.69 -16.65
C GLU A 72 4.73 6.87 -17.01
N GLY A 73 5.56 7.34 -16.07
CA GLY A 73 6.52 8.44 -16.25
C GLY A 73 7.98 7.99 -16.26
#